data_AF-A0AAP1HB73-F1
#
_entry.id   AF-A0AAP1HB73-F1
#
_cell.length_a   1.000
_cell.length_b   1.000
_cell.length_c   1.000
_cell.angle_alpha   90.00
_cell.angle_beta   90.00
_cell.angle_gamma   90.00
#
_symmetry.space_group_name_H-M   'P 1'
#
loop_
_entity.id
_entity.type
_entity.pdbx_description
1 polymer ?
#
loop_
_entity_poly.entity_id
_entity_poly.type
_entity_poly.pdbx_seq_one_letter_code
_entity_poly.pdbx_strand_id
1 'polypeptide(L)'
;MEEGKLVHMTLDGIKKAVTKYGTFPVFHHGGYVLEDATFHFKNPATPQEISGLEKKLGVTFPNDFKEFLLQHNGMEMFDGIEILSLEGIVEYNEVQDFPEGYLLIGYHFDGR
;
A
#
# COMPACT_ATOMS: atom_id res chain seq x y z
N MET A 1 -4.07 19.63 13.37
CA MET A 1 -3.93 19.32 11.92
C MET A 1 -5.12 18.45 11.57
N GLU A 2 -5.74 18.63 10.39
CA GLU A 2 -6.77 17.69 9.94
C GLU A 2 -6.15 16.28 9.85
N GLU A 3 -6.93 15.27 10.22
CA GLU A 3 -6.61 13.86 10.02
C GLU A 3 -6.25 13.63 8.54
N GLY A 4 -5.31 12.74 8.25
CA GLY A 4 -4.87 12.45 6.87
C GLY A 4 -4.03 13.54 6.16
N LYS A 5 -3.98 14.80 6.63
CA LYS A 5 -3.31 15.90 5.91
C LYS A 5 -1.84 15.62 5.55
N LEU A 6 -1.07 15.09 6.49
CA LEU A 6 0.34 14.78 6.26
C LEU A 6 0.53 13.66 5.24
N VAL A 7 -0.38 12.67 5.26
CA VAL A 7 -0.38 11.55 4.31
C VAL A 7 -0.63 12.08 2.90
N HIS A 8 -1.66 12.91 2.71
CA HIS A 8 -1.94 13.52 1.40
C HIS A 8 -0.76 14.35 0.87
N MET A 9 -0.17 15.20 1.70
CA MET A 9 0.99 16.01 1.30
C MET A 9 2.19 15.14 0.90
N THR A 10 2.41 14.02 1.61
CA THR A 10 3.51 13.10 1.33
C THR A 10 3.28 12.35 0.02
N LEU A 11 2.08 11.81 -0.19
CA LEU A 11 1.72 11.11 -1.43
C LEU A 11 1.79 12.03 -2.66
N ASP A 12 1.31 13.26 -2.54
CA ASP A 12 1.43 14.27 -3.60
C ASP A 12 2.88 14.60 -3.93
N GLY A 13 3.72 14.70 -2.90
CA GLY A 13 5.16 14.89 -3.06
C GLY A 13 5.80 13.76 -3.86
N ILE A 14 5.52 12.51 -3.47
CA ILE A 14 6.05 11.31 -4.13
C ILE A 14 5.59 11.24 -5.60
N LYS A 15 4.29 11.43 -5.87
CA LYS A 15 3.75 11.41 -7.24
C LYS A 15 4.40 12.45 -8.15
N LYS A 16 4.52 13.70 -7.68
CA LYS A 16 5.20 14.78 -8.43
C LYS A 16 6.65 14.42 -8.72
N ALA A 17 7.32 13.83 -7.73
CA ALA A 17 8.70 13.43 -7.87
C ALA A 17 8.83 12.32 -8.94
N VAL A 18 8.07 11.22 -8.83
CA VAL A 18 8.09 10.10 -9.80
C VAL A 18 7.75 10.58 -11.21
N THR A 19 6.73 11.44 -11.36
CA THR A 19 6.33 11.98 -12.66
C THR A 19 7.42 12.81 -13.32
N LYS A 20 8.19 13.56 -12.53
CA LYS A 20 9.21 14.48 -13.04
C LYS A 20 10.56 13.79 -13.30
N TYR A 21 10.96 12.88 -12.41
CA TYR A 21 12.31 12.32 -12.40
C TYR A 21 12.37 10.85 -12.80
N GLY A 22 11.23 10.16 -12.90
CA GLY A 22 11.18 8.72 -13.12
C GLY A 22 11.49 7.96 -11.83
N THR A 23 12.65 7.32 -11.77
CA THR A 23 13.13 6.54 -10.62
C THR A 23 13.89 7.41 -9.62
N PHE A 24 13.96 6.95 -8.38
CA PHE A 24 14.77 7.57 -7.33
C PHE A 24 15.95 6.68 -6.97
N PRO A 25 17.19 7.22 -6.91
CA PRO A 25 18.29 6.51 -6.27
C PRO A 25 17.99 6.38 -4.78
N VAL A 26 17.73 5.16 -4.31
CA VAL A 26 17.55 4.86 -2.88
C VAL A 26 18.85 4.38 -2.30
N PHE A 27 19.34 5.07 -1.26
CA PHE A 27 20.54 4.65 -0.54
C PHE A 27 20.17 3.57 0.47
N HIS A 28 20.63 2.35 0.23
CA HIS A 28 20.51 1.23 1.15
C HIS A 28 21.66 1.21 2.15
N HIS A 29 21.52 0.36 3.18
CA HIS A 29 22.60 0.12 4.13
C HIS A 29 23.88 -0.33 3.40
N GLY A 30 25.05 0.03 3.94
CA GLY A 30 26.34 -0.37 3.35
C GLY A 30 26.78 0.43 2.12
N GLY A 31 26.06 1.48 1.73
CA GLY A 31 26.45 2.38 0.64
C GLY A 31 26.00 1.92 -0.75
N TYR A 32 25.15 0.90 -0.84
CA TYR A 32 24.51 0.50 -2.09
C TYR A 32 23.45 1.52 -2.50
N VAL A 33 23.42 1.84 -3.79
CA VAL A 33 22.40 2.71 -4.39
C VAL A 33 21.52 1.86 -5.28
N LEU A 34 20.23 1.82 -4.97
CA LEU A 34 19.23 1.28 -5.88
C LEU A 34 18.83 2.39 -6.84
N GLU A 35 19.42 2.40 -8.03
CA GLU A 35 19.24 3.48 -9.00
C GLU A 35 17.81 3.55 -9.57
N ASP A 36 17.10 2.41 -9.58
CA ASP A 36 15.79 2.26 -10.22
C ASP A 36 14.67 1.93 -9.24
N ALA A 37 14.56 2.66 -8.13
CA ALA A 37 13.42 2.50 -7.24
C ALA A 37 12.12 2.93 -7.95
N THR A 38 11.22 1.96 -8.15
CA THR A 38 9.92 2.17 -8.82
C THR A 38 8.78 2.03 -7.83
N PHE A 39 7.69 2.74 -8.13
CA PHE A 39 6.42 2.68 -7.40
C PHE A 39 5.30 2.48 -8.41
N HIS A 40 4.53 1.42 -8.24
CA HIS A 40 3.38 1.10 -9.08
C HIS A 40 2.11 1.23 -8.25
N PHE A 41 1.45 2.37 -8.37
CA PHE A 41 0.19 2.64 -7.70
C PHE A 41 -0.96 2.00 -8.49
N LYS A 42 -1.79 1.18 -7.83
CA LYS A 42 -2.99 0.60 -8.45
C LYS A 42 -4.10 1.66 -8.51
N ASN A 43 -5.09 1.43 -9.36
CA ASN A 43 -6.23 2.35 -9.52
C ASN A 43 -7.02 2.48 -8.21
N PRO A 44 -7.67 3.62 -7.94
CA PRO A 44 -8.54 3.81 -6.78
C PRO A 44 -9.59 2.70 -6.61
N ALA A 45 -9.84 2.29 -5.36
CA ALA A 45 -11.02 1.52 -5.00
C ALA A 45 -12.23 2.45 -4.80
N THR A 46 -13.42 1.89 -4.97
CA THR A 46 -14.68 2.57 -4.68
C THR A 46 -15.09 2.37 -3.22
N PRO A 47 -15.87 3.31 -2.62
CA PRO A 47 -16.44 3.12 -1.29
C PRO A 47 -17.27 1.83 -1.14
N GLN A 48 -17.93 1.41 -2.22
CA GLN A 48 -18.73 0.18 -2.27
C GLN A 48 -17.87 -1.08 -2.19
N GLU A 49 -16.73 -1.12 -2.88
CA GLU A 49 -15.79 -2.24 -2.81
C GLU A 49 -15.17 -2.35 -1.42
N ILE A 50 -14.76 -1.23 -0.83
CA ILE A 50 -14.19 -1.19 0.53
C ILE A 50 -15.21 -1.71 1.56
N SER A 51 -16.43 -1.13 1.57
CA SER A 51 -17.48 -1.55 2.52
C SER A 51 -17.96 -2.99 2.28
N GLY A 52 -17.94 -3.44 1.02
CA GLY A 52 -18.23 -4.82 0.65
C GLY A 52 -17.22 -5.79 1.27
N LEU A 53 -15.92 -5.46 1.24
CA LEU A 53 -14.89 -6.28 1.84
C LEU A 53 -14.93 -6.25 3.38
N GLU A 54 -15.09 -5.08 3.99
CA GLU A 54 -15.30 -4.94 5.44
C GLU A 54 -16.43 -5.85 5.93
N LYS A 55 -17.57 -5.84 5.22
CA LYS A 55 -18.71 -6.70 5.53
C LYS A 55 -18.41 -8.19 5.31
N LYS A 56 -17.68 -8.55 4.24
CA LYS A 56 -17.29 -9.95 3.96
C LYS A 56 -16.41 -10.51 5.07
N LEU A 57 -15.46 -9.71 5.55
CA LEU A 57 -14.47 -10.10 6.56
C LEU A 57 -14.97 -9.89 8.00
N GLY A 58 -16.05 -9.13 8.20
CA GLY A 58 -16.56 -8.80 9.54
C GLY A 58 -15.66 -7.83 10.30
N VAL A 59 -14.90 -6.99 9.59
CA VAL A 59 -13.94 -6.03 10.16
C VAL A 59 -14.26 -4.60 9.74
N THR A 60 -13.68 -3.64 10.44
CA THR A 60 -13.69 -2.23 10.04
C THR A 60 -12.26 -1.79 9.78
N PHE A 61 -11.97 -1.26 8.61
CA PHE A 61 -10.67 -0.73 8.27
C PHE A 61 -10.42 0.63 8.95
N PRO A 62 -9.18 0.89 9.37
CA PRO A 62 -8.76 2.22 9.82
C PRO A 62 -9.05 3.29 8.77
N ASN A 63 -9.38 4.51 9.20
CA ASN A 63 -9.71 5.61 8.29
C ASN A 63 -8.58 5.90 7.31
N ASP A 64 -7.35 6.03 7.80
CA ASP A 64 -6.16 6.28 6.97
C ASP A 64 -5.96 5.20 5.89
N PHE A 65 -6.28 3.93 6.20
CA PHE A 65 -6.18 2.85 5.22
C PHE A 65 -7.27 2.93 4.16
N LYS A 66 -8.50 3.30 4.54
CA LYS A 66 -9.58 3.56 3.59
C LYS A 66 -9.26 4.76 2.69
N GLU A 67 -8.70 5.83 3.24
CA GLU A 67 -8.27 7.00 2.46
C GLU A 67 -7.17 6.64 1.45
N PHE A 68 -6.26 5.76 1.84
CA PHE A 68 -5.27 5.20 0.92
C PHE A 68 -5.95 4.40 -0.19
N LEU A 69 -6.82 3.45 0.13
CA LEU A 69 -7.53 2.60 -0.85
C LEU A 69 -8.38 3.42 -1.83
N LEU A 70 -9.03 4.48 -1.36
CA LEU A 70 -9.81 5.42 -2.18
C LEU A 70 -8.95 6.23 -3.16
N GLN A 71 -7.63 6.25 -2.99
CA GLN A 71 -6.69 6.86 -3.92
C GLN A 71 -5.93 5.79 -4.73
N HIS A 72 -5.62 4.65 -4.10
CA HIS A 72 -4.76 3.58 -4.59
C HIS A 72 -5.20 2.23 -4.00
N ASN A 73 -5.83 1.37 -4.80
CA ASN A 73 -6.22 0.01 -4.38
C ASN A 73 -4.99 -0.92 -4.32
N GLY A 74 -4.06 -0.62 -3.41
CA GLY A 74 -2.76 -1.26 -3.31
C GLY A 74 -1.65 -0.53 -4.07
N MET A 75 -0.42 -0.93 -3.78
CA MET A 75 0.79 -0.37 -4.35
C MET A 75 1.92 -1.40 -4.28
N GLU A 76 2.69 -1.51 -5.36
CA GLU A 76 3.96 -2.24 -5.34
C GLU A 76 5.11 -1.23 -5.30
N MET A 77 6.07 -1.47 -4.42
CA MET A 77 7.28 -0.68 -4.27
C MET A 77 8.49 -1.52 -4.66
N PHE A 78 9.60 -0.85 -4.87
CA PHE A 78 10.91 -1.48 -4.99
C PHE A 78 11.19 -2.46 -3.84
N ASP A 79 12.12 -3.38 -4.07
CA ASP A 79 12.56 -4.39 -3.07
C ASP A 79 11.45 -5.37 -2.66
N GLY A 80 10.44 -5.61 -3.50
CA GLY A 80 9.40 -6.62 -3.22
C GLY A 80 8.46 -6.26 -2.07
N ILE A 81 8.34 -4.97 -1.74
CA ILE A 81 7.37 -4.48 -0.76
C ILE A 81 6.04 -4.21 -1.48
N GLU A 82 4.97 -4.82 -1.01
CA GLU A 82 3.62 -4.63 -1.54
C GLU A 82 2.64 -4.22 -0.44
N ILE A 83 1.83 -3.20 -0.73
CA ILE A 83 0.55 -2.95 -0.06
C ILE A 83 -0.54 -3.59 -0.92
N LEU A 84 -1.28 -4.53 -0.34
CA LEU A 84 -2.24 -5.36 -1.06
C LEU A 84 -3.42 -4.53 -1.56
N SER A 85 -3.94 -4.92 -2.73
CA SER A 85 -5.28 -4.51 -3.17
C SER A 85 -6.36 -5.23 -2.34
N LEU A 86 -7.61 -4.79 -2.44
CA LEU A 86 -8.75 -5.47 -1.83
C LEU A 86 -8.81 -6.96 -2.22
N GLU A 87 -8.49 -7.31 -3.47
CA GLU A 87 -8.40 -8.69 -3.93
C GLU A 87 -7.26 -9.45 -3.25
N GLY A 88 -6.07 -8.83 -3.17
CA GLY A 88 -4.92 -9.42 -2.49
C GLY A 88 -5.19 -9.68 -1.01
N ILE A 89 -5.88 -8.75 -0.33
CA ILE A 89 -6.29 -8.94 1.06
C ILE A 89 -7.15 -10.20 1.21
N VAL A 90 -8.08 -10.45 0.28
CA VAL A 90 -8.88 -11.69 0.29
C VAL A 90 -7.98 -12.91 0.09
N GLU A 91 -7.20 -12.94 -0.98
CA GLU A 91 -6.40 -14.10 -1.37
C GLU A 91 -5.40 -14.50 -0.27
N TYR A 92 -4.64 -13.54 0.26
CA TYR A 92 -3.63 -13.86 1.26
C TYR A 92 -4.23 -14.20 2.62
N ASN A 93 -5.33 -13.56 3.05
CA ASN A 93 -5.93 -13.89 4.34
C ASN A 93 -6.82 -15.14 4.30
N GLU A 94 -7.17 -15.68 3.13
CA GLU A 94 -7.82 -17.00 3.01
C GLU A 94 -6.85 -18.16 3.31
N VAL A 95 -5.54 -17.95 3.12
CA VAL A 95 -4.51 -19.00 3.29
C VAL A 95 -3.63 -18.82 4.53
N GLN A 96 -3.56 -17.61 5.08
CA GLN A 96 -2.74 -17.29 6.25
C GLN A 96 -3.54 -17.42 7.55
N ASP A 97 -2.95 -18.10 8.55
CA ASP A 97 -3.58 -18.33 9.86
C ASP A 97 -3.15 -17.25 10.86
N PHE A 98 -3.64 -16.02 10.64
CA PHE A 98 -3.44 -14.91 11.58
C PHE A 98 -4.44 -14.98 12.74
N PRO A 99 -4.08 -14.49 13.94
CA PRO A 99 -5.01 -14.41 15.06
C PRO A 99 -6.25 -13.57 14.72
N GLU A 100 -7.36 -13.84 15.40
CA GLU A 100 -8.60 -13.09 15.23
C GLU A 100 -8.37 -11.58 15.42
N GLY A 101 -8.91 -10.78 14.50
CA GLY A 101 -8.75 -9.32 14.48
C GLY A 101 -7.47 -8.82 13.78
N TYR A 102 -6.61 -9.71 13.30
CA TYR A 102 -5.46 -9.36 12.46
C TYR A 102 -5.76 -9.61 10.99
N LEU A 103 -5.31 -8.68 10.15
CA LEU A 103 -5.49 -8.77 8.70
C LEU A 103 -4.20 -8.34 8.02
N LEU A 104 -3.69 -9.19 7.12
CA LEU A 104 -2.56 -8.85 6.29
C LEU A 104 -3.00 -7.84 5.23
N ILE A 105 -2.37 -6.67 5.24
CA ILE A 105 -2.63 -5.58 4.27
C ILE A 105 -1.41 -5.26 3.39
N GLY A 106 -0.29 -5.92 3.64
CA GLY A 106 0.96 -5.72 2.91
C GLY A 106 2.06 -6.62 3.44
N TYR A 107 3.08 -6.83 2.63
CA TYR A 107 4.22 -7.67 2.96
C TYR A 107 5.49 -7.15 2.29
N HIS A 108 6.62 -7.65 2.76
CA HIS A 108 7.92 -7.48 2.12
C HIS A 108 8.46 -8.88 1.83
N PHE A 109 8.65 -9.20 0.56
CA PHE A 109 9.26 -10.46 0.16
C PHE A 109 10.78 -10.35 0.20
N ASP A 110 11.37 -10.72 1.33
CA ASP A 110 12.81 -10.93 1.42
C ASP A 110 13.11 -12.32 0.84
N GLY A 111 13.44 -12.37 -0.46
CA GLY A 111 13.74 -13.61 -1.19
C GLY A 111 15.07 -14.28 -0.79
N ARG A 112 15.46 -14.19 0.47
CA ARG A 112 16.69 -14.75 1.06
C ARG A 112 16.44 -16.03 1.83
#